data_AF-A0A2V3IKX7-F1
#
_entry.id   AF-A0A2V3IKX7-F1
#
_cell.length_a   1.000
_cell.length_b   1.000
_cell.length_c   1.000
_cell.angle_alpha   90.00
_cell.angle_beta   90.00
_cell.angle_gamma   90.00
#
_symmetry.space_group_name_H-M   'P 1'
#
loop_
_entity.id
_entity.type
_entity.pdbx_description
1 polymer ?
#
loop_
_entity_poly.entity_id
_entity_poly.type
_entity_poly.pdbx_seq_one_letter_code
_entity_poly.pdbx_strand_id
1 'polypeptide(L)'
;MAVIPIAASSFSVITALLSTLSELATYRALRRVLAIAQCQVLCKSNASCIRTQRRRLKTIAWGSLAVFVLLETVLSIFNDPVTIPQNIVEDCLQLVAIPFAEDTLHAGERGDEARILCRRTDLADGFLVKELGANITNAEAAAESERNVWCDEREVYGYIPQQQLNRDVRNDTAVCIGKTCVFVLMDGQDLYMSPRPTSEERSREENKTWFGFLKTQVNFEVSDKLRQKVGIRLARALQSGERDEERLRAQTLLGTRKGQCVRQDESARGRDATKVETSVLIVACVIWVVALGALVVTESPWMRRMEFFDMGCEVQWAQRSFAESVDEAGEGEAKLRGVVVDGERCVMVVREQRS
;
A
#
# COMPACT_ATOMS: atom_id res chain seq x y z
N MET A 1 5.57 7.39 13.08
CA MET A 1 5.68 7.55 11.61
C MET A 1 4.67 6.68 10.87
N ALA A 2 3.80 7.30 10.08
CA ALA A 2 2.86 6.64 9.17
C ALA A 2 3.17 7.03 7.72
N VAL A 3 3.02 6.09 6.78
CA VAL A 3 3.19 6.34 5.35
C VAL A 3 1.83 6.27 4.66
N ILE A 4 1.44 7.37 4.03
CA ILE A 4 0.16 7.52 3.34
C ILE A 4 0.44 7.46 1.84
N PRO A 5 -0.22 6.58 1.07
CA PRO A 5 0.06 6.37 -0.36
C PRO A 5 -0.59 7.47 -1.23
N ILE A 6 -0.34 8.72 -0.88
CA ILE A 6 -0.84 9.94 -1.53
C ILE A 6 0.35 10.90 -1.62
N ALA A 7 0.51 11.61 -2.74
CA ALA A 7 1.55 12.61 -2.91
C ALA A 7 1.43 13.74 -1.87
N ALA A 8 2.57 14.25 -1.38
CA ALA A 8 2.61 15.29 -0.34
C ALA A 8 1.82 16.56 -0.70
N SER A 9 1.80 16.92 -1.99
CA SER A 9 0.98 18.03 -2.51
C SER A 9 -0.52 17.80 -2.32
N SER A 10 -1.00 16.59 -2.65
CA SER A 10 -2.40 16.21 -2.48
C SER A 10 -2.78 16.08 -1.01
N PHE A 11 -1.88 15.50 -0.19
CA PHE A 11 -2.08 15.42 1.25
C PHE A 11 -2.22 16.81 1.89
N SER A 12 -1.33 17.75 1.53
CA SER A 12 -1.38 19.13 2.02
C SER A 12 -2.71 19.83 1.70
N VAL A 13 -3.21 19.68 0.48
CA VAL A 13 -4.51 20.24 0.07
C VAL A 13 -5.66 19.66 0.89
N ILE A 14 -5.68 18.34 1.08
CA ILE A 14 -6.72 17.67 1.88
C ILE A 14 -6.68 18.17 3.34
N THR A 15 -5.49 18.27 3.93
CA THR A 15 -5.34 18.75 5.31
C THR A 15 -5.77 20.20 5.47
N ALA A 16 -5.50 21.07 4.49
CA ALA A 16 -5.93 22.46 4.50
C ALA A 16 -7.45 22.59 4.37
N LEU A 17 -8.08 21.81 3.49
CA LEU A 17 -9.54 21.78 3.35
C LEU A 17 -10.23 21.33 4.65
N LEU A 18 -9.74 20.26 5.27
CA LEU A 18 -10.29 19.77 6.54
C LEU A 18 -10.09 20.79 7.67
N SER A 19 -8.91 21.40 7.74
CA SER A 19 -8.61 22.44 8.74
C SER A 19 -9.53 23.65 8.56
N THR A 20 -9.71 24.15 7.33
CA THR A 20 -10.64 25.26 7.02
C THR A 20 -12.09 24.93 7.40
N LEU A 21 -12.57 23.71 7.08
CA LEU A 21 -13.91 23.28 7.44
C LEU A 21 -14.10 23.20 8.96
N SER A 22 -13.10 22.67 9.67
CA SER A 22 -13.11 22.57 11.12
C SER A 22 -12.97 23.92 11.82
N GLU A 23 -12.23 24.87 11.25
CA GLU A 23 -12.16 26.25 11.71
C GLU A 23 -13.53 26.91 11.63
N LEU A 24 -14.18 26.82 10.47
CA LEU A 24 -15.51 27.38 10.26
C LEU A 24 -16.54 26.73 11.20
N ALA A 25 -16.46 25.41 11.40
CA ALA A 25 -17.31 24.66 12.33
C ALA A 25 -17.11 25.15 13.78
N THR A 26 -15.86 25.29 14.21
CA THR A 26 -15.51 25.76 15.56
C THR A 26 -15.99 27.19 15.79
N TYR A 27 -15.75 28.08 14.83
CA TYR A 27 -16.21 29.47 14.90
C TYR A 27 -17.73 29.57 15.02
N ARG A 28 -18.48 28.81 14.21
CA ARG A 28 -19.95 28.76 14.28
C ARG A 28 -20.44 28.22 15.62
N ALA A 29 -19.85 27.12 16.09
CA ALA A 29 -20.21 26.51 17.37
C ALA A 29 -19.97 27.48 18.53
N LEU A 30 -18.79 28.10 18.60
CA LEU A 30 -18.44 29.06 19.65
C LEU A 30 -19.34 30.31 19.61
N ARG A 31 -19.69 30.81 18.42
CA ARG A 31 -20.62 31.93 18.28
C ARG A 31 -21.98 31.60 18.90
N ARG A 32 -22.52 30.40 18.65
CA ARG A 32 -23.79 29.97 19.25
C ARG A 32 -23.72 29.77 20.76
N VAL A 33 -22.67 29.11 21.24
CA VAL A 33 -22.46 28.96 22.69
C VAL A 33 -22.41 30.33 23.37
N LEU A 34 -21.73 31.29 22.74
CA LEU A 34 -21.69 32.65 23.24
C LEU A 34 -23.08 33.30 23.20
N ALA A 35 -23.85 33.15 22.12
CA ALA A 35 -25.22 33.68 22.03
C ALA A 35 -26.15 33.10 23.12
N ILE A 36 -26.09 31.78 23.36
CA ILE A 36 -26.85 31.10 24.42
C ILE A 36 -26.45 31.64 25.80
N ALA A 37 -25.15 31.73 26.09
CA ALA A 37 -24.66 32.25 27.37
C ALA A 37 -25.13 33.70 27.60
N GLN A 38 -25.18 34.51 26.54
CA GLN A 38 -25.68 35.88 26.62
C GLN A 38 -27.19 35.95 26.82
N CYS A 39 -27.96 35.11 26.16
CA CYS A 39 -29.41 34.98 26.39
C CYS A 39 -29.68 34.68 27.87
N GLN A 40 -28.91 33.77 28.47
CA GLN A 40 -29.01 33.45 29.89
C GLN A 40 -28.62 34.64 30.80
N VAL A 41 -27.60 35.41 30.42
CA VAL A 41 -27.23 36.64 31.15
C VAL A 41 -28.34 37.67 31.05
N LEU A 42 -28.88 37.94 29.86
CA LEU A 42 -30.01 38.85 29.65
C LEU A 42 -31.22 38.47 30.52
N CYS A 43 -31.54 37.18 30.62
CA CYS A 43 -32.63 36.71 31.49
C CYS A 43 -32.38 36.97 32.98
N LYS A 44 -31.13 37.10 33.42
CA LYS A 44 -30.75 37.29 34.84
C LYS A 44 -30.46 38.75 35.20
N SER A 45 -29.73 39.47 34.36
CA SER A 45 -29.28 40.85 34.62
C SER A 45 -30.18 41.91 33.98
N ASN A 46 -31.19 41.51 33.21
CA ASN A 46 -32.09 42.37 32.42
C ASN A 46 -31.39 43.30 31.41
N ALA A 47 -30.05 43.31 31.31
CA ALA A 47 -29.29 44.17 30.40
C ALA A 47 -27.97 43.50 29.93
N SER A 48 -27.61 43.72 28.66
CA SER A 48 -26.32 43.31 28.07
C SER A 48 -25.85 44.32 27.01
N CYS A 49 -24.56 44.69 27.03
CA CYS A 49 -24.01 45.69 26.13
C CYS A 49 -23.37 45.09 24.87
N ILE A 50 -23.72 45.64 23.71
CA ILE A 50 -23.42 45.07 22.38
C ILE A 50 -21.92 45.15 22.07
N ARG A 51 -21.26 46.23 22.50
CA ARG A 51 -19.83 46.47 22.22
C ARG A 51 -18.93 45.38 22.82
N THR A 52 -19.24 44.95 24.03
CA THR A 52 -18.52 43.86 24.72
C THR A 52 -18.69 42.54 23.98
N GLN A 53 -19.85 42.27 23.41
CA GLN A 53 -20.10 41.04 22.64
C GLN A 53 -19.36 41.02 21.31
N ARG A 54 -19.35 42.14 20.59
CA ARG A 54 -18.55 42.26 19.36
C ARG A 54 -17.06 42.08 19.63
N ARG A 55 -16.55 42.59 20.76
CA ARG A 55 -15.17 42.33 21.18
C ARG A 55 -14.91 40.85 21.42
N ARG A 56 -15.77 40.16 22.18
CA ARG A 56 -15.66 38.71 22.44
C ARG A 56 -15.69 37.88 21.17
N LEU A 57 -16.62 38.16 20.25
CA LEU A 57 -16.71 37.49 18.95
C LEU A 57 -15.45 37.68 18.11
N LYS A 58 -14.90 38.91 18.08
CA LYS A 58 -13.62 39.17 17.41
C LYS A 58 -12.47 38.39 18.05
N THR A 59 -12.37 38.36 19.38
CA THR A 59 -11.34 37.61 20.09
C THR A 59 -11.44 36.11 19.79
N ILE A 60 -12.65 35.56 19.75
CA ILE A 60 -12.89 34.15 19.38
C ILE A 60 -12.46 33.88 17.95
N ALA A 61 -12.82 34.75 16.99
CA ALA A 61 -12.42 34.60 15.59
C ALA A 61 -10.90 34.62 15.41
N TRP A 62 -10.22 35.58 16.05
CA TRP A 62 -8.76 35.64 16.01
C TRP A 62 -8.10 34.44 16.70
N GLY A 63 -8.67 33.98 17.82
CA GLY A 63 -8.20 32.80 18.53
C GLY A 63 -8.35 31.52 17.71
N SER A 64 -9.50 31.32 17.05
CA SER A 64 -9.71 30.15 16.18
C SER A 64 -8.74 30.17 15.01
N LEU A 65 -8.61 31.31 14.33
CA LEU A 65 -7.69 31.46 13.20
C LEU A 65 -6.25 31.13 13.62
N ALA A 66 -5.78 31.69 14.74
CA ALA A 66 -4.43 31.45 15.22
C ALA A 66 -4.16 29.96 15.52
N VAL A 67 -5.12 29.25 16.11
CA VAL A 67 -5.00 27.81 16.41
C VAL A 67 -4.92 26.99 15.13
N PHE A 68 -5.76 27.26 14.13
CA PHE A 68 -5.77 26.48 12.89
C PHE A 68 -4.56 26.80 12.00
N VAL A 69 -4.10 28.05 11.97
CA VAL A 69 -2.84 28.41 11.31
C VAL A 69 -1.66 27.67 11.96
N LEU A 70 -1.61 27.58 13.28
CA LEU A 70 -0.55 26.84 13.98
C LEU A 70 -0.63 25.34 13.70
N LEU A 71 -1.84 24.77 13.67
CA LEU A 71 -2.04 23.36 13.32
C LEU A 71 -1.55 23.05 11.89
N GLU A 72 -1.90 23.89 10.91
CA GLU A 72 -1.45 23.75 9.53
C GLU A 72 0.08 23.90 9.41
N THR A 73 0.66 24.84 10.15
CA THR A 73 2.12 25.04 10.17
C THR A 73 2.83 23.79 10.68
N VAL A 74 2.35 23.21 11.79
CA VAL A 74 2.90 21.97 12.35
C VAL A 74 2.72 20.81 11.37
N LEU A 75 1.53 20.63 10.79
CA LEU A 75 1.29 19.58 9.79
C LEU A 75 2.20 19.73 8.57
N SER A 76 2.46 20.95 8.12
CA SER A 76 3.35 21.22 6.99
C SER A 76 4.81 20.93 7.30
N ILE A 77 5.27 21.14 8.55
CA ILE A 77 6.65 20.84 8.96
C ILE A 77 6.90 19.33 9.00
N PHE A 78 5.90 18.54 9.40
CA PHE A 78 6.00 17.09 9.54
C PHE A 78 5.45 16.31 8.33
N ASN A 79 5.31 16.98 7.18
CA ASN A 79 4.83 16.39 5.94
C ASN A 79 6.02 16.20 4.98
N ASP A 80 6.63 15.02 5.03
CA ASP A 80 7.78 14.68 4.20
C ASP A 80 7.36 13.87 2.96
N PRO A 81 7.74 14.29 1.74
CA PRO A 81 7.55 13.47 0.55
C PRO A 81 8.47 12.25 0.58
N VAL A 82 7.91 11.07 0.32
CA VAL A 82 8.65 9.80 0.24
C VAL A 82 8.21 9.01 -0.98
N THR A 83 9.13 8.32 -1.65
CA THR A 83 8.80 7.39 -2.72
C THR A 83 8.70 5.97 -2.17
N ILE A 84 7.60 5.28 -2.45
CA ILE A 84 7.45 3.85 -2.12
C ILE A 84 7.81 3.05 -3.37
N PRO A 85 8.71 2.04 -3.28
CA PRO A 85 8.99 1.18 -4.43
C PRO A 85 7.70 0.51 -4.90
N GLN A 86 7.45 0.55 -6.21
CA GLN A 86 6.32 -0.18 -6.77
C GLN A 86 6.69 -1.66 -6.88
N ASN A 87 5.87 -2.48 -6.24
CA ASN A 87 5.90 -3.92 -6.40
C ASN A 87 5.15 -4.25 -7.69
N ILE A 88 5.87 -4.71 -8.72
CA ILE A 88 5.27 -5.24 -9.94
C ILE A 88 5.13 -6.74 -9.78
N VAL A 89 3.92 -7.25 -10.01
CA VAL A 89 3.65 -8.69 -10.03
C VAL A 89 3.76 -9.16 -11.47
N GLU A 90 4.76 -10.00 -11.76
CA GLU A 90 4.99 -10.55 -13.09
C GLU A 90 4.92 -12.08 -13.07
N ASP A 91 4.51 -12.68 -14.19
CA ASP A 91 4.57 -14.13 -14.36
C ASP A 91 6.04 -14.58 -14.37
N CYS A 92 6.36 -15.54 -13.51
CA CYS A 92 7.72 -16.05 -13.34
C CYS A 92 7.73 -17.57 -13.13
N LEU A 93 8.94 -18.14 -13.16
CA LEU A 93 9.18 -19.53 -12.77
C LEU A 93 9.64 -19.56 -11.31
N GLN A 94 8.73 -19.91 -10.41
CA GLN A 94 9.04 -20.14 -9.00
C GLN A 94 9.69 -21.51 -8.83
N LEU A 95 10.71 -21.65 -7.98
CA LEU A 95 11.15 -22.97 -7.56
C LEU A 95 10.14 -23.57 -6.57
N VAL A 96 9.85 -24.85 -6.72
CA VAL A 96 9.15 -25.59 -5.67
C VAL A 96 10.20 -25.95 -4.64
N ALA A 97 10.01 -25.52 -3.38
CA ALA A 97 10.79 -26.04 -2.27
C ALA A 97 10.63 -27.57 -2.27
N ILE A 98 11.69 -28.27 -2.68
CA ILE A 98 11.73 -29.72 -2.60
C ILE A 98 12.05 -30.00 -1.14
N PRO A 99 11.14 -30.62 -0.35
CA PRO A 99 11.52 -31.04 0.99
C PRO A 99 12.73 -31.96 0.86
N PHE A 100 13.84 -31.56 1.48
CA PHE A 100 15.10 -32.29 1.52
C PHE A 100 14.92 -33.56 2.35
N ALA A 101 14.18 -34.53 1.81
CA ALA A 101 14.22 -35.90 2.28
C ALA A 101 15.38 -36.58 1.56
N GLU A 102 16.49 -36.66 2.29
CA GLU A 102 17.67 -37.53 2.12
C GLU A 102 18.22 -37.71 0.69
N ASP A 103 19.48 -37.33 0.54
CA ASP A 103 20.32 -37.47 -0.65
C ASP A 103 20.10 -36.42 -1.75
N THR A 104 20.74 -35.25 -1.69
CA THR A 104 21.16 -34.50 -2.90
C THR A 104 22.31 -33.52 -2.66
N LEU A 105 23.20 -33.44 -3.65
CA LEU A 105 24.08 -32.31 -4.04
C LEU A 105 24.76 -31.51 -2.93
N HIS A 106 25.93 -31.97 -2.47
CA HIS A 106 26.92 -31.07 -1.89
C HIS A 106 27.66 -30.34 -3.01
N ALA A 107 27.08 -29.25 -3.51
CA ALA A 107 27.88 -28.18 -4.10
C ALA A 107 28.24 -27.21 -2.97
N GLY A 108 29.21 -27.60 -2.13
CA GLY A 108 29.73 -26.79 -1.03
C GLY A 108 28.82 -26.74 0.20
N GLU A 109 29.41 -26.95 1.36
CA GLU A 109 28.76 -26.87 2.66
C GLU A 109 28.22 -25.45 2.94
N ARG A 110 26.89 -25.28 2.96
CA ARG A 110 26.16 -24.37 3.86
C ARG A 110 24.64 -24.49 3.63
N GLY A 111 23.95 -24.94 4.67
CA GLY A 111 22.53 -24.64 4.95
C GLY A 111 21.49 -25.26 4.01
N ASP A 112 20.31 -25.54 4.56
CA ASP A 112 19.10 -25.94 3.84
C ASP A 112 18.61 -24.81 2.91
N GLU A 113 19.31 -24.61 1.80
CA GLU A 113 19.03 -23.56 0.82
C GLU A 113 18.08 -24.08 -0.26
N ALA A 114 16.80 -23.72 -0.16
CA ALA A 114 15.95 -23.70 -1.35
C ALA A 114 16.50 -22.61 -2.29
N ARG A 115 16.67 -22.89 -3.57
CA ARG A 115 17.11 -21.89 -4.54
C ARG A 115 15.87 -21.34 -5.26
N ILE A 116 15.79 -20.06 -5.60
CA ILE A 116 14.80 -19.52 -6.56
C ILE A 116 15.56 -19.08 -7.82
N LEU A 117 14.92 -19.16 -8.99
CA LEU A 117 15.54 -18.81 -10.25
C LEU A 117 15.08 -17.43 -10.67
N CYS A 118 16.03 -16.57 -10.96
CA CYS A 118 15.77 -15.30 -11.60
C CYS A 118 16.21 -15.39 -13.06
N ARG A 119 15.27 -15.13 -13.96
CA ARG A 119 15.56 -15.07 -15.39
C ARG A 119 16.26 -13.75 -15.72
N ARG A 120 17.50 -13.84 -16.21
CA ARG A 120 18.17 -12.70 -16.85
C ARG A 120 18.43 -13.05 -18.31
N THR A 121 17.53 -12.62 -19.18
CA THR A 121 17.77 -12.63 -20.63
C THR A 121 18.77 -11.53 -20.99
N ASP A 122 20.07 -11.80 -20.86
CA ASP A 122 21.10 -10.99 -21.50
C ASP A 122 21.10 -11.31 -23.00
N LEU A 123 20.70 -10.34 -23.82
CA LEU A 123 20.57 -10.46 -25.28
C LEU A 123 21.90 -10.28 -26.04
N ALA A 124 23.04 -10.36 -25.36
CA ALA A 124 24.35 -10.18 -25.99
C ALA A 124 24.90 -11.54 -26.48
N ASP A 125 25.45 -11.55 -27.69
CA ASP A 125 26.08 -12.70 -28.35
C ASP A 125 25.14 -13.84 -28.80
N GLY A 126 24.22 -13.55 -29.74
CA GLY A 126 23.67 -14.58 -30.63
C GLY A 126 22.67 -15.57 -30.02
N PHE A 127 21.78 -15.09 -29.13
CA PHE A 127 20.62 -15.82 -28.56
C PHE A 127 20.92 -16.82 -27.42
N LEU A 128 21.81 -16.52 -26.47
CA LEU A 128 21.95 -17.32 -25.24
C LEU A 128 20.97 -16.84 -24.15
N VAL A 129 20.18 -17.74 -23.55
CA VAL A 129 19.34 -17.47 -22.37
C VAL A 129 20.08 -17.93 -21.11
N LYS A 130 20.22 -17.05 -20.12
CA LYS A 130 20.91 -17.31 -18.85
C LYS A 130 19.94 -17.30 -17.67
N GLU A 131 20.09 -18.27 -16.79
CA GLU A 131 19.23 -18.42 -15.62
C GLU A 131 20.08 -18.30 -14.33
N LEU A 132 19.74 -17.33 -13.47
CA LEU A 132 20.47 -17.00 -12.24
C LEU A 132 19.86 -17.70 -11.03
N GLY A 133 20.69 -18.17 -10.10
CA GLY A 133 20.23 -18.75 -8.84
C GLY A 133 19.81 -17.67 -7.83
N ALA A 134 19.21 -18.07 -6.71
CA ALA A 134 18.96 -17.20 -5.56
C ALA A 134 19.29 -17.99 -4.31
N ASN A 135 19.85 -17.31 -3.30
CA ASN A 135 20.12 -17.92 -2.01
C ASN A 135 18.95 -17.66 -1.06
N ILE A 136 18.34 -18.73 -0.53
CA ILE A 136 17.31 -18.63 0.50
C ILE A 136 17.85 -19.27 1.76
N THR A 137 17.99 -18.46 2.81
CA THR A 137 18.51 -18.90 4.10
C THR A 137 17.53 -19.78 4.89
N ASN A 138 16.26 -19.89 4.46
CA ASN A 138 15.25 -20.71 5.14
C ASN A 138 14.04 -21.05 4.22
N ALA A 139 13.79 -22.34 3.95
CA ALA A 139 12.73 -22.80 3.05
C ALA A 139 11.30 -22.51 3.55
N GLU A 140 11.08 -22.52 4.86
CA GLU A 140 9.78 -22.18 5.48
C GLU A 140 9.50 -20.67 5.39
N ALA A 141 10.55 -19.84 5.53
CA ALA A 141 10.43 -18.40 5.32
C ALA A 141 10.12 -18.06 3.85
N ALA A 142 10.61 -18.81 2.87
CA ALA A 142 10.29 -18.60 1.46
C ALA A 142 8.83 -18.91 1.09
N ALA A 143 8.18 -19.84 1.80
CA ALA A 143 6.75 -20.11 1.60
C ALA A 143 5.87 -18.98 2.16
N GLU A 144 6.30 -18.32 3.24
CA GLU A 144 5.61 -17.17 3.83
C GLU A 144 6.04 -15.82 3.25
N SER A 145 7.25 -15.73 2.70
CA SER A 145 7.83 -14.52 2.15
C SER A 145 8.00 -14.62 0.63
N GLU A 146 6.89 -14.44 -0.10
CA GLU A 146 6.91 -14.07 -1.53
C GLU A 146 7.66 -12.73 -1.81
N ARG A 147 8.29 -12.12 -0.80
CA ARG A 147 8.76 -10.73 -0.79
C ARG A 147 10.28 -10.53 -0.77
N ASN A 148 11.10 -11.55 -0.51
CA ASN A 148 12.55 -11.37 -0.36
C ASN A 148 13.32 -12.47 -1.10
N VAL A 149 13.31 -12.43 -2.43
CA VAL A 149 14.16 -13.27 -3.26
C VAL A 149 15.24 -12.40 -3.88
N TRP A 150 16.50 -12.65 -3.49
CA TRP A 150 17.65 -11.98 -4.07
C TRP A 150 18.30 -12.88 -5.10
N CYS A 151 18.26 -12.45 -6.36
CA CYS A 151 18.94 -13.12 -7.45
C CYS A 151 20.45 -13.00 -7.26
N ASP A 152 21.15 -14.13 -7.24
CA ASP A 152 22.60 -14.20 -7.30
C ASP A 152 23.08 -13.66 -8.66
N GLU A 153 24.28 -13.07 -8.68
CA GLU A 153 24.90 -12.59 -9.91
C GLU A 153 25.44 -13.75 -10.78
N ARG A 154 25.50 -14.96 -10.21
CA ARG A 154 26.03 -16.17 -10.86
C ARG A 154 24.92 -16.98 -11.54
N GLU A 155 25.12 -17.23 -12.84
CA GLU A 155 24.30 -18.13 -13.65
C GLU A 155 24.44 -19.58 -13.20
N VAL A 156 23.31 -20.27 -13.05
CA VAL A 156 23.25 -21.70 -12.73
C VAL A 156 23.37 -22.53 -14.01
N TYR A 157 22.70 -22.10 -15.07
CA TYR A 157 22.87 -22.65 -16.42
C TYR A 157 22.49 -21.66 -17.51
N GLY A 158 22.96 -21.91 -18.73
CA GLY A 158 22.60 -21.17 -19.93
C GLY A 158 22.35 -22.09 -21.13
N TYR A 159 21.53 -21.66 -22.09
CA TYR A 159 21.25 -22.43 -23.30
C TYR A 159 20.89 -21.54 -24.49
N ILE A 160 21.16 -22.03 -25.70
CA ILE A 160 20.73 -21.39 -26.94
C ILE A 160 19.37 -22.00 -27.35
N PRO A 161 18.30 -21.21 -27.54
CA PRO A 161 17.00 -21.70 -27.96
C PRO A 161 17.09 -22.51 -29.25
N GLN A 162 16.32 -23.62 -29.32
CA GLN A 162 16.20 -24.48 -30.50
C GLN A 162 17.53 -25.11 -30.97
N GLN A 163 18.60 -25.03 -30.17
CA GLN A 163 19.85 -25.72 -30.46
C GLN A 163 19.71 -27.21 -30.14
N GLN A 164 19.55 -28.02 -31.19
CA GLN A 164 19.63 -29.47 -31.10
C GLN A 164 20.93 -29.96 -31.74
N LEU A 165 21.69 -30.76 -30.99
CA LEU A 165 22.93 -31.35 -31.45
C LEU A 165 22.82 -32.87 -31.46
N ASN A 166 23.26 -33.49 -32.56
CA ASN A 166 23.31 -34.94 -32.64
C ASN A 166 24.55 -35.45 -31.91
N ARG A 167 24.36 -36.38 -30.96
CA ARG A 167 25.45 -37.06 -30.25
C ARG A 167 25.30 -38.57 -30.36
N ASP A 168 26.44 -39.26 -30.37
CA ASP A 168 26.49 -40.72 -30.32
C ASP A 168 26.25 -41.19 -28.87
N VAL A 169 25.43 -42.23 -28.69
CA VAL A 169 25.07 -42.82 -27.39
C VAL A 169 25.50 -44.27 -27.23
N ARG A 170 26.35 -44.82 -28.12
CA ARG A 170 26.77 -46.24 -28.12
C ARG A 170 27.24 -46.76 -26.77
N ASN A 171 27.89 -45.92 -25.98
CA ASN A 171 28.50 -46.29 -24.70
C ASN A 171 27.72 -45.76 -23.49
N ASP A 172 26.56 -45.17 -23.71
CA ASP A 172 25.79 -44.48 -22.67
C ASP A 172 24.59 -45.28 -22.21
N THR A 173 24.32 -45.21 -20.91
CA THR A 173 23.18 -45.88 -20.29
C THR A 173 21.99 -44.93 -20.22
N ALA A 174 20.85 -45.33 -20.79
CA ALA A 174 19.60 -44.60 -20.62
C ALA A 174 19.09 -44.70 -19.18
N VAL A 175 18.49 -43.61 -18.69
CA VAL A 175 17.79 -43.59 -17.39
C VAL A 175 16.30 -43.76 -17.67
N CYS A 176 15.65 -44.72 -17.01
CA CYS A 176 14.27 -45.08 -17.29
C CYS A 176 13.35 -44.94 -16.06
N ILE A 177 12.12 -44.49 -16.28
CA ILE A 177 11.01 -44.54 -15.32
C ILE A 177 9.81 -45.15 -16.03
N GLY A 178 9.38 -46.33 -15.56
CA GLY A 178 8.36 -47.11 -16.26
C GLY A 178 8.79 -47.42 -17.68
N LYS A 179 8.01 -46.98 -18.67
CA LYS A 179 8.29 -47.17 -20.12
C LYS A 179 9.01 -45.99 -20.78
N THR A 180 9.36 -44.97 -19.99
CA THR A 180 9.95 -43.72 -20.48
C THR A 180 11.44 -43.72 -20.16
N CYS A 181 12.27 -43.89 -21.19
CA CYS A 181 13.73 -43.81 -21.07
C CYS A 181 14.25 -42.51 -21.68
N VAL A 182 15.36 -42.01 -21.14
CA VAL A 182 16.00 -40.76 -21.57
C VAL A 182 17.51 -40.91 -21.53
N PHE A 183 18.20 -40.15 -22.38
CA PHE A 183 19.65 -40.05 -22.35
C PHE A 183 20.07 -38.71 -21.74
N VAL A 184 21.07 -38.77 -20.86
CA VAL A 184 21.70 -37.60 -20.25
C VAL A 184 23.21 -37.77 -20.33
N LEU A 185 23.85 -36.92 -21.13
CA LEU A 185 25.30 -36.94 -21.36
C LEU A 185 25.94 -35.69 -20.78
N MET A 186 27.20 -35.80 -20.37
CA MET A 186 28.01 -34.70 -19.87
C MET A 186 29.32 -34.63 -20.65
N ASP A 187 29.69 -33.44 -21.11
CA ASP A 187 30.96 -33.13 -21.77
C ASP A 187 31.52 -31.84 -21.14
N GLY A 188 32.33 -31.97 -20.08
CA GLY A 188 32.77 -30.83 -19.27
C GLY A 188 31.59 -30.12 -18.60
N GLN A 189 31.36 -28.85 -18.96
CA GLN A 189 30.23 -28.05 -18.48
C GLN A 189 28.99 -28.17 -19.38
N ASP A 190 29.04 -28.94 -20.45
CA ASP A 190 27.91 -29.12 -21.35
C ASP A 190 27.09 -30.36 -20.96
N LEU A 191 25.83 -30.13 -20.61
CA LEU A 191 24.81 -31.15 -20.38
C LEU A 191 23.98 -31.34 -21.65
N TYR A 192 23.80 -32.60 -22.05
CA TYR A 192 22.97 -32.99 -23.18
C TYR A 192 21.79 -33.82 -22.70
N MET A 193 20.57 -33.34 -22.98
CA MET A 193 19.33 -34.02 -22.58
C MET A 193 18.50 -34.44 -23.79
N SER A 194 18.01 -35.68 -23.81
CA SER A 194 17.11 -36.13 -24.87
C SER A 194 15.75 -35.39 -24.78
N PRO A 195 15.31 -34.67 -25.82
CA PRO A 195 14.04 -33.90 -25.80
C PRO A 195 12.80 -34.78 -25.91
N ARG A 196 12.97 -36.07 -26.22
CA ARG A 196 11.89 -37.03 -26.42
C ARG A 196 12.23 -38.34 -25.70
N PRO A 197 11.21 -39.06 -25.22
CA PRO A 197 11.43 -40.35 -24.61
C PRO A 197 11.91 -41.35 -25.67
N THR A 198 12.87 -42.17 -25.30
CA THR A 198 13.26 -43.36 -26.02
C THR A 198 12.49 -44.55 -25.44
N SER A 199 12.02 -45.46 -26.29
CA SER A 199 11.55 -46.76 -25.80
C SER A 199 12.76 -47.67 -25.60
N GLU A 200 12.70 -48.51 -24.57
CA GLU A 200 13.72 -49.51 -24.24
C GLU A 200 14.00 -50.47 -25.43
N GLU A 201 13.00 -50.65 -26.29
CA GLU A 201 13.06 -51.47 -27.51
C GLU A 201 13.71 -50.71 -28.69
N ARG A 202 13.46 -49.40 -28.85
CA ARG A 202 14.04 -48.61 -29.97
C ARG A 202 15.54 -48.38 -29.86
N SER A 203 16.08 -48.34 -28.64
CA SER A 203 17.54 -48.20 -28.44
C SER A 203 18.31 -49.44 -28.88
N ARG A 204 17.66 -50.62 -28.91
CA ARG A 204 18.25 -51.89 -29.36
C ARG A 204 17.90 -52.24 -30.81
N GLU A 205 16.73 -51.88 -31.32
CA GLU A 205 16.27 -52.32 -32.65
C GLU A 205 16.66 -51.41 -33.83
N GLU A 206 16.89 -50.11 -33.66
CA GLU A 206 17.05 -49.21 -34.83
C GLU A 206 18.49 -48.98 -35.32
N ASN A 207 19.53 -49.54 -34.68
CA ASN A 207 20.95 -49.28 -35.02
C ASN A 207 21.29 -47.76 -35.11
N LYS A 208 20.41 -46.90 -34.60
CA LYS A 208 20.56 -45.45 -34.56
C LYS A 208 21.34 -45.12 -33.32
N THR A 209 22.62 -44.90 -33.52
CA THR A 209 23.52 -44.50 -32.44
C THR A 209 23.49 -43.00 -32.20
N TRP A 210 22.85 -42.23 -33.09
CA TRP A 210 22.80 -40.77 -33.04
C TRP A 210 21.41 -40.28 -32.64
N PHE A 211 21.34 -39.51 -31.56
CA PHE A 211 20.13 -38.86 -31.08
C PHE A 211 20.30 -37.35 -31.04
N GLY A 212 19.21 -36.62 -31.26
CA GLY A 212 19.18 -35.17 -31.07
C GLY A 212 19.08 -34.84 -29.58
N PHE A 213 19.93 -33.93 -29.11
CA PHE A 213 20.01 -33.50 -27.72
C PHE A 213 19.84 -32.00 -27.55
N LEU A 214 19.19 -31.61 -26.46
CA LEU A 214 19.19 -30.25 -25.95
C LEU A 214 20.53 -29.98 -25.26
N LYS A 215 21.34 -29.09 -25.83
CA LYS A 215 22.57 -28.61 -25.18
C LYS A 215 22.21 -27.58 -24.11
N THR A 216 22.81 -27.71 -22.93
CA THR A 216 22.67 -26.76 -21.81
C THR A 216 24.03 -26.64 -21.12
N GLN A 217 24.57 -25.43 -21.01
CA GLN A 217 25.80 -25.17 -20.28
C GLN A 217 25.47 -25.01 -18.79
N VAL A 218 26.06 -25.83 -17.92
CA VAL A 218 25.83 -25.81 -16.47
C VAL A 218 27.07 -25.31 -15.75
N ASN A 219 26.89 -24.43 -14.78
CA ASN A 219 27.99 -23.80 -14.04
C ASN A 219 28.20 -24.43 -12.65
N PHE A 220 27.87 -25.72 -12.52
CA PHE A 220 28.11 -26.51 -11.33
C PHE A 220 28.69 -27.87 -11.70
N GLU A 221 29.44 -28.47 -10.78
CA GLU A 221 30.04 -29.77 -11.00
C GLU A 221 28.96 -30.87 -10.99
N VAL A 222 28.90 -31.64 -12.08
CA VAL A 222 27.93 -32.73 -12.23
C VAL A 222 28.56 -34.06 -11.89
N SER A 223 28.30 -34.55 -10.68
CA SER A 223 28.64 -35.93 -10.31
C SER A 223 27.78 -36.96 -11.06
N ASP A 224 28.26 -38.20 -11.15
CA ASP A 224 27.48 -39.31 -11.74
C ASP A 224 26.12 -39.52 -11.07
N LYS A 225 26.07 -39.37 -9.74
CA LYS A 225 24.81 -39.43 -8.97
C LYS A 225 23.85 -38.31 -9.38
N LEU A 226 24.36 -37.12 -9.67
CA LEU A 226 23.56 -36.01 -10.14
C LEU A 226 23.03 -36.26 -11.55
N ARG A 227 23.87 -36.75 -12.46
CA ARG A 227 23.47 -37.13 -13.82
C ARG A 227 22.30 -38.12 -13.81
N GLN A 228 22.34 -39.13 -12.94
CA GLN A 228 21.25 -40.09 -12.77
C GLN A 228 19.95 -39.40 -12.30
N LYS A 229 20.03 -38.47 -11.35
CA LYS A 229 18.86 -37.72 -10.86
C LYS A 229 18.28 -36.78 -11.90
N VAL A 230 19.12 -36.12 -12.70
CA VAL A 230 18.68 -35.33 -13.86
C VAL A 230 17.94 -36.23 -14.85
N GLY A 231 18.44 -37.43 -15.13
CA GLY A 231 17.75 -38.41 -15.98
C GLY A 231 16.39 -38.85 -15.43
N ILE A 232 16.30 -39.12 -14.12
CA ILE A 232 15.03 -39.45 -13.46
C ILE A 232 14.03 -38.29 -13.61
N ARG A 233 14.46 -37.05 -13.34
CA ARG A 233 13.58 -35.87 -13.46
C ARG A 233 13.14 -35.64 -14.91
N LEU A 234 14.02 -35.85 -15.87
CA LEU A 234 13.73 -35.69 -17.30
C LEU A 234 12.69 -36.71 -17.75
N ALA A 235 12.86 -37.98 -17.35
CA ALA A 235 11.91 -39.03 -17.62
C ALA A 235 10.52 -38.71 -17.02
N ARG A 236 10.45 -38.18 -15.79
CA ARG A 236 9.17 -37.76 -15.18
C ARG A 236 8.52 -36.61 -15.94
N ALA A 237 9.27 -35.56 -16.28
CA ALA A 237 8.74 -34.40 -17.01
C ALA A 237 8.17 -34.80 -18.38
N LEU A 238 8.89 -35.65 -19.11
CA LEU A 238 8.43 -36.20 -20.40
C LEU A 238 7.24 -37.14 -20.23
N GLN A 239 7.18 -37.93 -19.15
CA GLN A 239 6.03 -38.78 -18.83
C GLN A 239 4.78 -37.96 -18.52
N SER A 240 4.91 -36.78 -17.88
CA SER A 240 3.81 -35.84 -17.67
C SER A 240 3.37 -35.06 -18.91
N GLY A 241 4.02 -35.30 -20.07
CA GLY A 241 3.66 -34.69 -21.34
C GLY A 241 4.30 -33.32 -21.61
N GLU A 242 5.29 -32.90 -20.80
CA GLU A 242 6.03 -31.66 -21.05
C GLU A 242 6.89 -31.80 -22.31
N ARG A 243 6.82 -30.81 -23.20
CA ARG A 243 7.51 -30.80 -24.50
C ARG A 243 8.23 -29.50 -24.77
N ASP A 244 7.92 -28.46 -24.00
CA ASP A 244 8.58 -27.17 -24.08
C ASP A 244 10.03 -27.32 -23.59
N GLU A 245 11.00 -27.06 -24.46
CA GLU A 245 12.41 -27.27 -24.15
C GLU A 245 12.90 -26.38 -23.00
N GLU A 246 12.31 -25.19 -22.80
CA GLU A 246 12.64 -24.29 -21.68
C GLU A 246 12.14 -24.89 -20.37
N ARG A 247 10.90 -25.36 -20.35
CA ARG A 247 10.31 -26.00 -19.17
C ARG A 247 10.96 -27.32 -18.82
N LEU A 248 11.34 -28.10 -19.83
CA LEU A 248 12.06 -29.35 -19.61
C LEU A 248 13.36 -29.06 -18.86
N ARG A 249 14.18 -28.10 -19.32
CA ARG A 249 15.43 -27.67 -18.64
C ARG A 249 15.19 -27.19 -17.22
N ALA A 250 14.17 -26.34 -17.03
CA ALA A 250 13.86 -25.79 -15.72
C ALA A 250 13.37 -26.87 -14.73
N GLN A 251 12.52 -27.80 -15.16
CA GLN A 251 12.02 -28.89 -14.33
C GLN A 251 13.10 -29.95 -14.03
N THR A 252 13.98 -30.29 -14.97
CA THR A 252 15.05 -31.25 -14.73
C THR A 252 16.11 -30.72 -13.79
N LEU A 253 16.60 -29.51 -14.05
CA LEU A 253 17.74 -28.96 -13.35
C LEU A 253 17.35 -28.37 -12.00
N LEU A 254 16.15 -27.79 -11.92
CA LEU A 254 15.77 -26.95 -10.79
C LEU A 254 14.48 -27.39 -10.09
N GLY A 255 13.54 -28.04 -10.78
CA GLY A 255 12.24 -28.40 -10.18
C GLY A 255 11.34 -27.19 -9.98
N THR A 256 11.09 -26.43 -11.05
CA THR A 256 10.30 -25.20 -11.04
C THR A 256 8.81 -25.42 -11.35
N ARG A 257 7.98 -24.48 -10.90
CA ARG A 257 6.57 -24.31 -11.31
C ARG A 257 6.34 -22.87 -11.80
N LYS A 258 5.36 -22.67 -12.68
CA LYS A 258 4.89 -21.31 -13.00
C LYS A 258 4.19 -20.70 -11.79
N GLY A 259 4.48 -19.44 -11.51
CA GLY A 259 3.84 -18.65 -10.47
C GLY A 259 3.96 -17.16 -10.75
N GLN A 260 3.69 -16.33 -9.75
CA GLN A 260 3.83 -14.88 -9.84
C GLN A 260 4.96 -14.44 -8.92
N CYS A 261 5.85 -13.57 -9.41
CA CYS A 261 6.93 -13.01 -8.61
C CYS A 261 6.67 -11.53 -8.41
N VAL A 262 6.95 -11.06 -7.19
CA VAL A 262 6.95 -9.64 -6.89
C VAL A 262 8.35 -9.10 -7.14
N ARG A 263 8.51 -8.30 -8.19
CA ARG A 263 9.74 -7.57 -8.46
C ARG A 263 9.59 -6.16 -7.91
N GLN A 264 10.53 -5.73 -7.06
CA GLN A 264 10.71 -4.32 -6.79
C GLN A 264 11.36 -3.71 -8.02
N ASP A 265 10.59 -2.91 -8.75
CA ASP A 265 11.13 -2.21 -9.90
C ASP A 265 11.87 -0.96 -9.40
N GLU A 266 13.19 -1.05 -9.32
CA GLU A 266 14.06 0.10 -9.03
C GLU A 266 14.02 1.15 -10.16
N SER A 267 13.56 0.76 -11.36
CA SER A 267 13.50 1.63 -12.54
C SER A 267 12.13 2.27 -12.78
N ALA A 268 11.05 1.71 -12.23
CA ALA A 268 9.77 2.38 -12.15
C ALA A 268 9.89 3.54 -11.17
N ARG A 269 9.50 4.75 -11.59
CA ARG A 269 9.34 5.88 -10.66
C ARG A 269 8.47 5.40 -9.51
N GLY A 270 9.06 5.30 -8.32
CA GLY A 270 8.35 4.90 -7.11
C GLY A 270 7.07 5.70 -6.96
N ARG A 271 6.04 5.11 -6.35
CA ARG A 271 4.79 5.84 -6.14
C ARG A 271 5.04 6.93 -5.10
N ASP A 272 4.71 8.18 -5.45
CA ASP A 272 4.76 9.29 -4.51
C ASP A 272 3.83 9.02 -3.32
N ALA A 273 4.39 9.15 -2.14
CA ALA A 273 3.73 8.97 -0.87
C ALA A 273 4.14 10.09 0.09
N THR A 274 3.43 10.14 1.21
CA THR A 274 3.66 11.11 2.26
C THR A 274 4.01 10.38 3.54
N LYS A 275 5.09 10.79 4.19
CA LYS A 275 5.44 10.34 5.54
C LYS A 275 5.06 11.43 6.53
N VAL A 276 4.27 11.06 7.53
CA VAL A 276 3.80 11.97 8.59
C VAL A 276 4.07 11.35 9.95
N GLU A 277 4.42 12.18 10.93
CA GLU A 277 4.49 11.72 12.31
C GLU A 277 3.11 11.32 12.84
N THR A 278 3.00 10.11 13.41
CA THR A 278 1.71 9.51 13.74
C THR A 278 1.00 10.31 14.83
N SER A 279 1.75 10.87 15.78
CA SER A 279 1.21 11.72 16.85
C SER A 279 0.58 12.99 16.30
N VAL A 280 1.23 13.65 15.34
CA VAL A 280 0.71 14.88 14.69
C VAL A 280 -0.59 14.59 13.96
N LEU A 281 -0.65 13.48 13.21
CA LEU A 281 -1.87 13.06 12.51
C LEU A 281 -3.02 12.78 13.48
N ILE A 282 -2.76 12.06 14.57
CA ILE A 282 -3.78 11.77 15.60
C ILE A 282 -4.31 13.06 16.22
N VAL A 283 -3.43 14.00 16.60
CA VAL A 283 -3.83 15.28 17.18
C VAL A 283 -4.70 16.07 16.21
N ALA A 284 -4.32 16.15 14.93
CA ALA A 284 -5.12 16.81 13.90
C ALA A 284 -6.50 16.16 13.75
N CYS A 285 -6.56 14.83 13.65
CA CYS A 285 -7.83 14.10 13.57
C CYS A 285 -8.73 14.35 14.79
N VAL A 286 -8.18 14.34 16.00
CA VAL A 286 -8.95 14.64 17.23
C VAL A 286 -9.49 16.05 17.19
N ILE A 287 -8.69 17.06 16.81
CA ILE A 287 -9.13 18.45 16.69
C ILE A 287 -10.27 18.57 15.68
N TRP A 288 -10.15 17.96 14.50
CA TRP A 288 -11.20 17.99 13.49
C TRP A 288 -12.50 17.33 13.96
N VAL A 289 -12.40 16.14 14.58
CA VAL A 289 -13.56 15.42 15.12
C VAL A 289 -14.26 16.22 16.21
N VAL A 290 -13.50 16.83 17.14
CA VAL A 290 -14.05 17.67 18.20
C VAL A 290 -14.71 18.92 17.63
N ALA A 291 -14.09 19.60 16.66
CA ALA A 291 -14.63 20.79 16.00
C ALA A 291 -15.96 20.49 15.28
N LEU A 292 -15.99 19.43 14.49
CA LEU A 292 -17.19 18.99 13.76
C LEU A 292 -18.27 18.50 14.73
N GLY A 293 -17.89 17.75 15.76
CA GLY A 293 -18.80 17.30 16.82
C GLY A 293 -19.43 18.46 17.58
N ALA A 294 -18.65 19.49 17.92
CA ALA A 294 -19.16 20.71 18.56
C ALA A 294 -20.18 21.43 17.67
N LEU A 295 -19.97 21.47 16.35
CA LEU A 295 -20.96 21.99 15.42
C LEU A 295 -22.26 21.17 15.45
N VAL A 296 -22.18 19.84 15.37
CA VAL A 296 -23.37 18.96 15.41
C VAL A 296 -24.16 19.17 16.71
N VAL A 297 -23.47 19.23 17.86
CA VAL A 297 -24.12 19.45 19.17
C VAL A 297 -24.79 20.82 19.24
N THR A 298 -24.09 21.89 18.84
CA THR A 298 -24.63 23.26 18.86
C THR A 298 -25.70 23.51 17.79
N GLU A 299 -25.71 22.71 16.73
CA GLU A 299 -26.75 22.70 15.70
C GLU A 299 -27.99 21.88 16.05
N SER A 300 -27.93 21.10 17.13
CA SER A 300 -29.06 20.29 17.57
C SER A 300 -30.31 21.13 17.86
N PRO A 301 -31.52 20.59 17.63
CA PRO A 301 -32.78 21.30 17.89
C PRO A 301 -32.92 21.77 19.34
N TRP A 302 -32.32 21.02 20.28
CA TRP A 302 -32.33 21.35 21.70
C TRP A 302 -31.52 22.61 22.01
N MET A 303 -30.29 22.71 21.49
CA MET A 303 -29.45 23.90 21.66
C MET A 303 -30.04 25.11 20.93
N ARG A 304 -30.59 24.92 19.72
CA ARG A 304 -31.24 26.00 18.96
C ARG A 304 -32.41 26.65 19.71
N ARG A 305 -33.17 25.89 20.51
CA ARG A 305 -34.26 26.43 21.33
C ARG A 305 -33.80 27.29 22.50
N MET A 306 -32.54 27.16 22.93
CA MET A 306 -31.98 27.98 24.01
C MET A 306 -31.53 29.37 23.52
N GLU A 307 -31.36 29.53 22.21
CA GLU A 307 -31.02 30.79 21.57
C GLU A 307 -32.31 31.46 21.08
N PHE A 308 -32.88 32.37 21.88
CA PHE A 308 -34.04 33.14 21.44
C PHE A 308 -33.65 34.41 20.66
N PHE A 309 -32.38 34.84 20.74
CA PHE A 309 -31.88 36.06 20.09
C PHE A 309 -30.35 36.04 19.86
N ASP A 310 -29.90 36.31 18.63
CA ASP A 310 -28.47 36.48 18.30
C ASP A 310 -28.06 37.96 18.32
N MET A 311 -27.41 38.39 19.40
CA MET A 311 -26.84 39.75 19.54
C MET A 311 -25.69 40.06 18.56
N GLY A 312 -25.14 39.05 17.89
CA GLY A 312 -24.10 39.20 16.87
C GLY A 312 -24.65 39.49 15.47
N CYS A 313 -25.96 39.35 15.24
CA CYS A 313 -26.58 39.60 13.94
C CYS A 313 -27.21 41.01 13.87
N GLU A 314 -26.57 41.93 13.15
CA GLU A 314 -27.04 43.32 13.02
C GLU A 314 -28.44 43.42 12.39
N VAL A 315 -28.77 42.50 11.48
CA VAL A 315 -30.08 42.47 10.79
C VAL A 315 -31.19 42.01 11.73
N GLN A 316 -30.98 40.94 12.51
CA GLN A 316 -31.96 40.51 13.52
C GLN A 316 -32.12 41.55 14.63
N TRP A 317 -31.02 42.23 14.99
CA TRP A 317 -31.05 43.36 15.91
C TRP A 317 -31.91 44.50 15.35
N ALA A 318 -31.65 44.95 14.11
CA ALA A 318 -32.42 46.01 13.47
C ALA A 318 -33.90 45.62 13.33
N GLN A 319 -34.21 44.41 12.88
CA GLN A 319 -35.59 43.94 12.73
C GLN A 319 -36.36 43.94 14.04
N ARG A 320 -35.78 43.40 15.12
CA ARG A 320 -36.49 43.31 16.41
C ARG A 320 -36.56 44.62 17.18
N SER A 321 -35.59 45.52 16.99
CA SER A 321 -35.62 46.86 17.59
C SER A 321 -36.49 47.86 16.82
N PHE A 322 -36.73 47.66 15.52
CA PHE A 322 -37.67 48.46 14.72
C PHE A 322 -39.10 47.92 14.72
N ALA A 323 -39.31 46.59 14.82
CA ALA A 323 -40.65 46.01 14.94
C ALA A 323 -41.40 46.52 16.20
N GLU A 324 -40.67 46.98 17.22
CA GLU A 324 -41.25 47.56 18.45
C GLU A 324 -41.87 48.96 18.24
N SER A 325 -41.67 49.64 17.09
CA SER A 325 -42.36 50.91 16.80
C SER A 325 -43.70 50.74 16.08
N VAL A 326 -44.06 49.52 15.68
CA VAL A 326 -45.28 49.23 14.91
C VAL A 326 -45.90 47.94 15.46
N ASP A 327 -46.79 48.12 16.44
CA ASP A 327 -47.89 47.24 16.90
C ASP A 327 -47.73 45.69 16.96
N GLU A 328 -48.25 45.15 18.08
CA GLU A 328 -48.56 43.74 18.36
C GLU A 328 -47.41 42.80 18.80
N ALA A 329 -47.15 42.79 20.11
CA ALA A 329 -46.59 41.62 20.79
C ALA A 329 -47.65 41.05 21.75
N GLY A 330 -47.98 39.76 21.60
CA GLY A 330 -48.97 39.07 22.42
C GLY A 330 -48.61 39.03 23.91
N GLU A 331 -49.65 38.93 24.76
CA GLU A 331 -49.52 38.91 26.22
C GLU A 331 -48.49 37.87 26.71
N GLY A 332 -47.48 38.32 27.46
CA GLY A 332 -46.57 37.45 28.22
C GLY A 332 -45.19 37.20 27.61
N GLU A 333 -44.90 37.72 26.41
CA GLU A 333 -43.55 37.61 25.83
C GLU A 333 -42.57 38.67 26.36
N ALA A 334 -41.34 38.25 26.61
CA ALA A 334 -40.26 39.13 27.06
C ALA A 334 -39.87 40.09 25.92
N LYS A 335 -40.16 41.38 26.07
CA LYS A 335 -39.87 42.44 25.07
C LYS A 335 -38.39 42.85 25.16
N LEU A 336 -37.72 43.06 24.02
CA LEU A 336 -36.29 43.42 23.95
C LEU A 336 -36.14 44.87 23.51
N ARG A 337 -35.84 45.77 24.45
CA ARG A 337 -35.69 47.20 24.15
C ARG A 337 -34.22 47.59 24.04
N GLY A 338 -33.88 48.34 22.98
CA GLY A 338 -32.58 49.00 22.86
C GLY A 338 -32.50 50.20 23.80
N VAL A 339 -31.45 50.26 24.64
CA VAL A 339 -31.22 51.35 25.59
C VAL A 339 -29.76 51.83 25.48
N VAL A 340 -29.53 53.13 25.69
CA VAL A 340 -28.17 53.67 25.83
C VAL A 340 -27.87 53.81 27.32
N VAL A 341 -26.89 53.07 27.83
CA VAL A 341 -26.43 53.13 29.22
C VAL A 341 -24.98 53.61 29.20
N ASP A 342 -24.68 54.71 29.89
CA ASP A 342 -23.34 55.33 29.95
C ASP A 342 -22.69 55.59 28.57
N GLY A 343 -23.51 55.97 27.59
CA GLY A 343 -23.06 56.21 26.21
C GLY A 343 -22.86 54.96 25.36
N GLU A 344 -23.09 53.76 25.91
CA GLU A 344 -23.02 52.49 25.19
C GLU A 344 -24.41 51.96 24.82
N ARG A 345 -24.54 51.39 23.62
CA ARG A 345 -25.78 50.70 23.19
C ARG A 345 -25.86 49.33 23.86
N CYS A 346 -26.90 49.12 24.67
CA CYS A 346 -27.21 47.89 25.37
C CYS A 346 -28.64 47.42 25.04
N VAL A 347 -28.91 46.15 25.28
CA VAL A 347 -30.24 45.53 25.09
C VAL A 347 -30.76 45.19 26.47
N MET A 348 -32.01 45.56 26.75
CA MET A 348 -32.71 45.20 27.98
C MET A 348 -33.93 44.34 27.73
N VAL A 349 -34.22 43.44 28.66
CA VAL A 349 -35.47 42.67 28.67
C VAL A 349 -36.50 43.42 29.50
N VAL A 350 -37.58 43.87 28.86
CA VAL A 350 -38.73 44.49 29.54
C VAL A 350 -39.81 43.44 29.69
N ARG A 351 -40.18 43.12 30.93
CA ARG A 351 -41.38 42.34 31.24
C ARG A 351 -42.49 43.32 31.58
N GLU A 352 -43.57 43.29 30.82
CA GLU A 352 -44.77 44.09 31.12
C GLU A 352 -45.33 43.60 32.47
N GLN A 353 -45.24 44.44 33.50
CA GLN A 353 -45.86 44.13 34.79
C GLN A 353 -47.37 44.24 34.62
N ARG A 354 -48.09 43.13 34.80
CA ARG A 354 -49.55 43.16 34.97
C ARG A 354 -49.87 44.03 36.19
N SER A 355 -50.46 45.21 35.96
CA SER A 355 -51.11 46.02 36.98
C SER A 355 -52.61 45.80 36.92
#